data_AF-A0A7X4HJH7-F1
#
_entry.id   AF-A0A7X4HJH7-F1
#
_cell.length_a   1.000
_cell.length_b   1.000
_cell.length_c   1.000
_cell.angle_alpha   90.00
_cell.angle_beta   90.00
_cell.angle_gamma   90.00
#
_symmetry.space_group_name_H-M   'P 1'
#
loop_
_entity.id
_entity.type
_entity.pdbx_description
1 polymer ?
#
loop_
_entity_poly.entity_id
_entity_poly.type
_entity_poly.pdbx_seq_one_letter_code
_entity_poly.pdbx_strand_id
1 'polypeptide(L)'
;MLSEFDLIAEYFNRPRPVRATLGIGDDCALLTPGAGMQTAISSDMLVEGRHFFAGADPRRLGHKSLAVNLSDLAAMGARPVGFTLALALPSAERAWLAEFSAGLFALADAHGCELIGGDTTKGPLNICITIFGELAPGEALRRDAAQPGDDIWISGTLGDARLALAACLREPGAGEELARGEDFAAAAARL
;
A
#
# COMPACT_ATOMS: atom_id res chain seq x y z
N MET A 1 27.42 13.29 6.65
CA MET A 1 25.94 13.29 6.73
C MET A 1 25.48 12.78 5.38
N LEU A 2 24.80 11.64 5.32
CA LEU A 2 24.30 11.12 4.04
C LEU A 2 23.22 12.05 3.52
N SER A 3 23.23 12.30 2.22
CA SER A 3 22.20 13.08 1.53
C SER A 3 20.89 12.30 1.47
N GLU A 4 19.79 12.99 1.19
CA GLU A 4 18.48 12.39 0.89
C GLU A 4 18.58 11.30 -0.20
N PHE A 5 19.40 11.55 -1.23
CA PHE A 5 19.66 10.60 -2.32
C PHE A 5 20.32 9.30 -1.85
N ASP A 6 21.22 9.37 -0.87
CA ASP A 6 21.90 8.18 -0.35
C ASP A 6 20.94 7.27 0.44
N LEU A 7 19.92 7.85 1.09
CA LEU A 7 18.90 7.11 1.83
C LEU A 7 17.88 6.46 0.88
N ILE A 8 17.51 7.14 -0.21
CA ILE A 8 16.69 6.55 -1.28
C ILE A 8 17.43 5.37 -1.92
N ALA A 9 18.71 5.54 -2.22
CA ALA A 9 19.54 4.48 -2.79
C ALA A 9 19.67 3.27 -1.85
N GLU A 10 19.76 3.49 -0.53
CA GLU A 10 19.89 2.41 0.46
C GLU A 10 18.58 1.64 0.68
N TYR A 11 17.44 2.35 0.79
CA TYR A 11 16.17 1.75 1.24
C TYR A 11 15.13 1.56 0.16
N PHE A 12 15.23 2.20 -1.01
CA PHE A 12 14.19 2.14 -2.04
C PHE A 12 14.70 1.72 -3.42
N ASN A 13 16.02 1.71 -3.66
CA ASN A 13 16.60 1.24 -4.92
C ASN A 13 16.98 -0.25 -4.83
N ARG A 14 16.13 -1.13 -5.38
CA ARG A 14 16.40 -2.58 -5.46
C ARG A 14 16.72 -3.00 -6.89
N PRO A 15 17.73 -3.86 -7.13
CA PRO A 15 18.14 -4.29 -8.46
C PRO A 15 17.17 -5.34 -9.04
N ARG A 16 15.95 -4.93 -9.43
CA ARG A 16 14.97 -5.80 -10.12
C ARG A 16 13.87 -5.01 -10.87
N PRO A 17 14.10 -4.51 -12.09
CA PRO A 17 13.00 -4.30 -13.00
C PRO A 17 12.86 -5.55 -13.88
N VAL A 18 11.83 -6.38 -13.61
CA VAL A 18 11.41 -7.43 -14.55
C VAL A 18 10.35 -6.86 -15.50
N ARG A 19 9.54 -5.90 -15.03
CA ARG A 19 8.38 -5.37 -15.76
C ARG A 19 8.59 -3.95 -16.27
N ALA A 20 9.28 -3.09 -15.52
CA ALA A 20 9.60 -1.75 -16.00
C ALA A 20 10.77 -1.76 -16.99
N THR A 21 10.60 -1.09 -18.14
CA THR A 21 11.68 -0.94 -19.13
C THR A 21 12.73 0.07 -18.64
N LEU A 22 12.32 1.01 -17.80
CA LEU A 22 13.17 1.94 -17.05
C LEU A 22 12.53 2.18 -15.68
N GLY A 23 13.31 2.00 -14.60
CA GLY A 23 12.86 2.16 -13.22
C GLY A 23 13.55 3.33 -12.50
N ILE A 24 13.79 3.17 -11.19
CA ILE A 24 14.48 4.17 -10.36
C ILE A 24 15.88 4.47 -10.90
N GLY A 25 16.26 5.74 -10.96
CA GLY A 25 17.60 6.21 -11.34
C GLY A 25 17.64 7.21 -12.50
N ASP A 26 16.49 7.55 -13.06
CA ASP A 26 16.31 8.53 -14.14
C ASP A 26 15.13 9.48 -13.82
N ASP A 27 14.84 10.45 -14.70
CA ASP A 27 13.80 11.48 -14.48
C ASP A 27 12.37 10.90 -14.48
N CYS A 28 12.16 9.72 -15.07
CA CYS A 28 10.89 9.03 -15.06
C CYS A 28 11.03 7.52 -15.27
N ALA A 29 10.03 6.77 -14.81
CA ALA A 29 9.89 5.35 -15.12
C ALA A 29 9.19 5.14 -16.46
N LEU A 30 9.57 4.09 -17.18
CA LEU A 30 8.91 3.65 -18.41
C LEU A 30 8.27 2.29 -18.18
N LEU A 31 6.95 2.24 -18.28
CA LEU A 31 6.15 1.01 -18.26
C LEU A 31 5.57 0.76 -19.65
N THR A 32 5.81 -0.44 -20.20
CA THR A 32 5.13 -0.92 -21.40
C THR A 32 4.03 -1.89 -20.98
N PRO A 33 2.74 -1.57 -21.21
CA PRO A 33 1.65 -2.50 -20.96
C PRO A 33 1.83 -3.79 -21.76
N GLY A 34 1.34 -4.92 -21.24
CA GLY A 34 1.26 -6.15 -22.02
C GLY A 34 0.49 -5.92 -23.33
N ALA A 35 0.89 -6.63 -24.40
CA ALA A 35 0.21 -6.51 -25.69
C ALA A 35 -1.29 -6.86 -25.54
N GLY A 36 -2.17 -5.94 -25.97
CA GLY A 36 -3.62 -6.11 -25.86
C GLY A 36 -4.21 -5.81 -24.47
N MET A 37 -3.41 -5.30 -23.53
CA MET A 37 -3.85 -4.95 -22.18
C MET A 37 -4.20 -3.45 -22.05
N GLN A 38 -5.02 -3.12 -21.06
CA GLN A 38 -5.25 -1.77 -20.57
C GLN A 38 -4.56 -1.55 -19.23
N THR A 39 -4.08 -0.34 -18.99
CA THR A 39 -3.51 0.05 -17.69
C THR A 39 -4.62 0.47 -16.72
N ALA A 40 -4.66 -0.15 -15.55
CA ALA A 40 -5.39 0.33 -14.39
C ALA A 40 -4.48 1.16 -13.51
N ILE A 41 -4.99 2.28 -12.98
CA ILE A 41 -4.22 3.19 -12.13
C ILE A 41 -5.09 3.54 -10.92
N SER A 42 -4.52 3.44 -9.72
CA SER A 42 -5.09 4.00 -8.50
C SER A 42 -4.02 4.80 -7.75
N SER A 43 -4.45 5.72 -6.89
CA SER A 43 -3.56 6.44 -6.00
C SER A 43 -4.24 6.72 -4.68
N ASP A 44 -3.52 6.45 -3.60
CA ASP A 44 -4.02 6.58 -2.24
C ASP A 44 -2.98 7.23 -1.34
N MET A 45 -3.45 8.10 -0.44
CA MET A 45 -2.62 8.90 0.46
C MET A 45 -2.92 8.56 1.92
N LEU A 46 -1.88 8.17 2.66
CA LEU A 46 -1.92 7.95 4.10
C LEU A 46 -1.22 9.09 4.83
N VAL A 47 -2.00 9.78 5.65
CA VAL A 47 -1.59 10.94 6.46
C VAL A 47 -1.59 10.57 7.95
N GLU A 48 -0.49 10.86 8.63
CA GLU A 48 -0.37 10.67 10.09
C GLU A 48 -1.46 11.43 10.85
N GLY A 49 -2.02 10.81 11.88
CA GLY A 49 -3.13 11.36 12.67
C GLY A 49 -4.50 11.28 12.00
N ARG A 50 -4.57 10.89 10.72
CA ARG A 50 -5.84 10.65 10.00
C ARG A 50 -6.03 9.19 9.60
N HIS A 51 -5.01 8.57 9.00
CA HIS A 51 -5.09 7.21 8.46
C HIS A 51 -4.33 6.18 9.30
N PHE A 52 -3.38 6.65 10.12
CA PHE A 52 -2.61 5.89 11.09
C PHE A 52 -2.19 6.83 12.23
N PHE A 53 -1.85 6.28 13.40
CA PHE A 53 -1.43 7.06 14.56
C PHE A 53 0.04 7.48 14.49
N ALA A 54 0.38 8.58 15.15
CA ALA A 54 1.77 8.91 15.40
C ALA A 54 2.46 7.78 16.17
N GLY A 55 3.67 7.40 15.75
CA GLY A 55 4.40 6.27 16.31
C GLY A 55 3.89 4.89 15.88
N ALA A 56 3.09 4.81 14.80
CA ALA A 56 2.74 3.54 14.17
C ALA A 56 4.01 2.73 13.83
N ASP A 57 3.91 1.41 13.97
CA ASP A 57 4.99 0.49 13.63
C ASP A 57 5.38 0.66 12.15
N PRO A 58 6.64 1.02 11.82
CA PRO A 58 7.01 1.38 10.46
C PRO A 58 6.84 0.23 9.47
N ARG A 59 7.13 -1.00 9.89
CA ARG A 59 6.99 -2.20 9.06
C ARG A 59 5.53 -2.46 8.68
N ARG A 60 4.62 -2.42 9.65
CA ARG A 60 3.18 -2.53 9.40
C ARG A 60 2.67 -1.38 8.54
N LEU A 61 3.17 -0.16 8.77
CA LEU A 61 2.82 0.99 7.96
C LEU A 61 3.24 0.82 6.50
N GLY A 62 4.46 0.36 6.23
CA GLY A 62 4.93 0.06 4.87
C GLY A 62 4.08 -1.00 4.17
N HIS A 63 3.70 -2.07 4.87
CA HIS A 63 2.77 -3.07 4.37
C HIS A 63 1.40 -2.44 4.04
N LYS A 64 0.81 -1.72 4.99
CA LYS A 64 -0.51 -1.09 4.85
C LYS A 64 -0.54 -0.10 3.67
N SER A 65 0.51 0.71 3.51
CA SER A 65 0.62 1.69 2.42
C SER A 65 0.43 1.06 1.03
N LEU A 66 1.02 -0.10 0.79
CA LEU A 66 0.83 -0.80 -0.49
C LEU A 66 -0.45 -1.65 -0.51
N ALA A 67 -0.85 -2.24 0.62
CA ALA A 67 -2.02 -3.09 0.71
C ALA A 67 -3.33 -2.38 0.28
N VAL A 68 -3.51 -1.12 0.69
CA VAL A 68 -4.70 -0.34 0.29
C VAL A 68 -4.76 -0.13 -1.23
N ASN A 69 -3.62 0.17 -1.84
CA ASN A 69 -3.51 0.34 -3.30
C ASN A 69 -3.69 -0.98 -4.06
N LEU A 70 -3.14 -2.09 -3.55
CA LEU A 70 -3.37 -3.42 -4.11
C LEU A 70 -4.84 -3.83 -4.04
N SER A 71 -5.55 -3.42 -2.97
CA SER A 71 -6.97 -3.68 -2.80
C SER A 71 -7.80 -2.99 -3.90
N ASP A 72 -7.44 -1.78 -4.32
CA ASP A 72 -8.12 -1.09 -5.43
C ASP A 72 -7.97 -1.85 -6.74
N LEU A 73 -6.76 -2.32 -7.05
CA LEU A 73 -6.53 -3.14 -8.24
C LEU A 73 -7.34 -4.44 -8.18
N ALA A 74 -7.35 -5.12 -7.03
CA ALA A 74 -8.13 -6.33 -6.83
C ALA A 74 -9.64 -6.10 -7.05
N ALA A 75 -10.17 -4.97 -6.55
CA ALA A 75 -11.57 -4.61 -6.72
C ALA A 75 -11.97 -4.35 -8.19
N MET A 76 -11.00 -4.02 -9.05
CA MET A 76 -11.18 -3.84 -10.49
C MET A 76 -10.85 -5.10 -11.31
N GLY A 77 -10.34 -6.17 -10.67
CA GLY A 77 -9.85 -7.37 -11.36
C GLY A 77 -8.50 -7.17 -12.07
N ALA A 78 -7.74 -6.12 -11.71
CA ALA A 78 -6.48 -5.79 -12.34
C ALA A 78 -5.30 -6.54 -11.69
N ARG A 79 -4.38 -7.03 -12.51
CA ARG A 79 -3.13 -7.64 -12.03
C ARG A 79 -2.10 -6.53 -11.74
N PRO A 80 -1.48 -6.47 -10.55
CA PRO A 80 -0.43 -5.49 -10.25
C PRO A 80 0.77 -5.59 -11.20
N VAL A 81 1.38 -4.44 -11.51
CA VAL A 81 2.58 -4.33 -12.36
C VAL A 81 3.69 -3.56 -11.64
N GLY A 82 3.38 -2.38 -11.12
CA GLY A 82 4.36 -1.56 -10.41
C GLY A 82 3.69 -0.40 -9.69
N PHE A 83 4.47 0.36 -8.94
CA PHE A 83 3.98 1.52 -8.19
C PHE A 83 5.06 2.58 -8.01
N THR A 84 4.64 3.81 -7.75
CA THR A 84 5.51 4.89 -7.29
C THR A 84 5.22 5.24 -5.83
N LEU A 85 6.23 5.75 -5.13
CA LEU A 85 6.13 6.18 -3.74
C LEU A 85 6.53 7.65 -3.61
N ALA A 86 5.59 8.52 -3.22
CA ALA A 86 5.88 9.87 -2.76
C ALA A 86 5.84 9.91 -1.23
N LEU A 87 6.98 10.14 -0.60
CA LEU A 87 7.18 10.02 0.84
C LEU A 87 7.66 11.34 1.45
N ALA A 88 6.82 11.95 2.28
CA ALA A 88 7.22 13.07 3.13
C ALA A 88 7.57 12.55 4.53
N LEU A 89 8.73 12.92 5.05
CA LEU A 89 9.22 12.52 6.38
C LEU A 89 9.70 13.73 7.20
N PRO A 90 9.40 13.80 8.51
CA PRO A 90 9.86 14.91 9.35
C PRO A 90 11.38 14.84 9.55
N SER A 91 11.91 13.62 9.61
CA SER A 91 13.34 13.33 9.62
C SER A 91 13.61 11.95 9.01
N ALA A 92 14.79 11.77 8.41
CA ALA A 92 15.15 10.54 7.71
C ALA A 92 15.91 9.57 8.63
N GLU A 93 15.18 8.97 9.55
CA GLU A 93 15.72 8.00 10.52
C GLU A 93 15.93 6.63 9.87
N ARG A 94 17.18 6.15 9.87
CA ARG A 94 17.56 4.86 9.26
C ARG A 94 16.75 3.68 9.78
N ALA A 95 16.54 3.59 11.09
CA ALA A 95 15.81 2.49 11.70
C ALA A 95 14.35 2.47 11.23
N TRP A 96 13.74 3.65 11.09
CA TRP A 96 12.38 3.78 10.57
C TRP A 96 12.31 3.38 9.10
N LEU A 97 13.22 3.90 8.26
CA LEU A 97 13.28 3.61 6.83
C LEU A 97 13.54 2.13 6.54
N ALA A 98 14.41 1.49 7.33
CA ALA A 98 14.71 0.05 7.22
C ALA A 98 13.46 -0.80 7.46
N GLU A 99 12.72 -0.53 8.53
CA GLU A 99 11.51 -1.29 8.85
C GLU A 99 10.37 -0.99 7.88
N PHE A 100 10.16 0.27 7.52
CA PHE A 100 9.15 0.68 6.54
C PHE A 100 9.37 0.03 5.17
N SER A 101 10.57 0.18 4.61
CA SER A 101 10.92 -0.43 3.31
C SER A 101 10.81 -1.95 3.36
N ALA A 102 11.20 -2.61 4.46
CA ALA A 102 11.09 -4.05 4.59
C ALA A 102 9.63 -4.54 4.60
N GLY A 103 8.71 -3.82 5.25
CA GLY A 103 7.28 -4.13 5.22
C GLY A 103 6.65 -3.92 3.85
N LEU A 104 6.97 -2.79 3.22
CA LEU A 104 6.54 -2.44 1.86
C LEU A 104 6.99 -3.51 0.85
N PHE A 105 8.28 -3.85 0.87
CA PHE A 105 8.87 -4.76 -0.10
C PHE A 105 8.48 -6.22 0.11
N ALA A 106 8.23 -6.66 1.34
CA ALA A 106 7.69 -7.99 1.58
C ALA A 106 6.35 -8.19 0.85
N LEU A 107 5.48 -7.18 0.86
CA LEU A 107 4.20 -7.23 0.16
C LEU A 107 4.36 -7.05 -1.36
N ALA A 108 5.22 -6.11 -1.79
CA ALA A 108 5.56 -5.90 -3.19
C ALA A 108 6.06 -7.21 -3.86
N ASP A 109 6.98 -7.91 -3.21
CA ASP A 109 7.54 -9.17 -3.68
C ASP A 109 6.46 -10.28 -3.74
N ALA A 110 5.56 -10.34 -2.75
CA ALA A 110 4.47 -11.32 -2.72
C ALA A 110 3.45 -11.16 -3.87
N HIS A 111 3.26 -9.93 -4.35
CA HIS A 111 2.32 -9.62 -5.43
C HIS A 111 3.00 -9.35 -6.79
N GLY A 112 4.33 -9.46 -6.87
CA GLY A 112 5.09 -9.14 -8.08
C GLY A 112 4.88 -7.70 -8.57
N CYS A 113 4.74 -6.76 -7.64
CA CYS A 113 4.47 -5.35 -7.91
C CYS A 113 5.72 -4.52 -7.58
N GLU A 114 6.39 -3.98 -8.58
CA GLU A 114 7.72 -3.35 -8.41
C GLU A 114 7.61 -1.87 -8.02
N LEU A 115 8.47 -1.38 -7.11
CA LEU A 115 8.65 0.06 -6.91
C LEU A 115 9.49 0.61 -8.08
N ILE A 116 8.89 1.43 -8.92
CA ILE A 116 9.48 1.88 -10.18
C ILE A 116 9.95 3.33 -10.17
N GLY A 117 9.56 4.11 -9.17
CA GLY A 117 9.88 5.52 -9.07
C GLY A 117 9.27 6.14 -7.82
N GLY A 118 9.47 7.44 -7.64
CA GLY A 118 8.96 8.11 -6.47
C GLY A 118 9.59 9.47 -6.24
N ASP A 119 9.20 10.07 -5.14
CA ASP A 119 9.78 11.29 -4.61
C ASP A 119 9.94 11.14 -3.11
N THR A 120 10.99 11.72 -2.55
CA THR A 120 11.14 11.81 -1.09
C THR A 120 11.39 13.26 -0.77
N THR A 121 10.78 13.73 0.30
CA THR A 121 10.94 15.11 0.74
C THR A 121 10.82 15.25 2.24
N LYS A 122 11.33 16.35 2.77
CA LYS A 122 11.17 16.70 4.19
C LYS A 122 9.82 17.37 4.43
N GLY A 123 9.01 16.81 5.32
CA GLY A 123 7.70 17.37 5.68
C GLY A 123 6.98 16.55 6.76
N PRO A 124 5.76 16.92 7.16
CA PRO A 124 4.93 16.07 8.02
C PRO A 124 4.77 14.67 7.41
N LEU A 125 4.74 13.63 8.24
CA LEU A 125 4.71 12.25 7.76
C LEU A 125 3.48 11.98 6.87
N ASN A 126 3.74 11.77 5.58
CA ASN A 126 2.73 11.51 4.57
C ASN A 126 3.27 10.52 3.54
N ILE A 127 2.48 9.50 3.22
CA ILE A 127 2.83 8.44 2.30
C ILE A 127 1.78 8.42 1.21
N CYS A 128 2.16 8.71 -0.02
CA CYS A 128 1.30 8.60 -1.19
C CYS A 128 1.88 7.54 -2.12
N ILE A 129 1.05 6.59 -2.53
CA ILE A 129 1.42 5.59 -3.53
C ILE A 129 0.51 5.77 -4.73
N THR A 130 1.08 5.66 -5.92
CA THR A 130 0.33 5.47 -7.16
C THR A 130 0.67 4.09 -7.69
N ILE A 131 -0.34 3.24 -7.83
CA ILE A 131 -0.18 1.86 -8.28
C ILE A 131 -0.68 1.70 -9.71
N PHE A 132 0.02 0.85 -10.46
CA PHE A 132 -0.26 0.50 -11.84
C PHE A 132 -0.54 -1.01 -11.91
N GLY A 133 -1.67 -1.35 -12.51
CA GLY A 133 -2.03 -2.72 -12.86
C GLY A 133 -2.38 -2.84 -14.33
N GLU A 134 -2.67 -4.05 -14.78
CA GLU A 134 -3.18 -4.31 -16.11
C GLU A 134 -4.32 -5.32 -16.11
N LEU A 135 -5.22 -5.18 -17.08
CA LEU A 135 -6.31 -6.10 -17.37
C LEU A 135 -6.65 -6.06 -18.87
N ALA A 136 -7.37 -7.06 -19.36
CA ALA A 136 -7.84 -7.05 -20.75
C ALA A 136 -9.01 -6.05 -20.92
N PRO A 137 -9.16 -5.41 -22.10
CA PRO A 137 -10.30 -4.56 -22.38
C PRO A 137 -11.63 -5.27 -22.14
N GLY A 138 -12.52 -4.64 -21.35
CA GLY A 138 -13.84 -5.17 -21.04
C GLY A 138 -13.92 -6.08 -19.80
N GLU A 139 -12.78 -6.48 -19.23
CA GLU A 139 -12.73 -7.35 -18.04
C GLU A 139 -12.73 -6.57 -16.71
N ALA A 140 -12.83 -5.24 -16.75
CA ALA A 140 -12.86 -4.42 -15.54
C ALA A 140 -14.12 -4.73 -14.72
N LEU A 141 -13.93 -5.12 -13.45
CA LEU A 141 -15.02 -5.18 -12.49
C LEU A 141 -15.43 -3.75 -12.13
N ARG A 142 -16.71 -3.43 -12.30
CA ARG A 142 -17.21 -2.06 -12.12
C ARG A 142 -18.36 -2.00 -11.12
N ARG A 143 -18.38 -0.91 -10.35
CA ARG A 143 -19.41 -0.64 -9.33
C ARG A 143 -20.80 -0.40 -9.92
N ASP A 144 -20.90 -0.11 -11.21
CA ASP A 144 -22.15 0.16 -11.93
C ASP A 144 -22.65 -1.01 -12.79
N ALA A 145 -22.10 -2.22 -12.61
CA ALA A 145 -22.44 -3.39 -13.43
C ALA A 145 -23.46 -4.36 -12.78
N ALA A 146 -23.78 -4.20 -11.49
CA ALA A 146 -24.68 -5.10 -10.78
C ALA A 146 -26.10 -5.14 -11.38
N GLN A 147 -26.72 -6.31 -11.41
CA GLN A 147 -28.06 -6.55 -11.97
C GLN A 147 -29.05 -7.04 -10.90
N PRO A 148 -30.36 -6.78 -11.07
CA PRO A 148 -31.38 -7.40 -10.23
C PRO A 148 -31.29 -8.93 -10.30
N GLY A 149 -31.21 -9.55 -9.12
CA GLY A 149 -31.07 -11.01 -8.98
C GLY A 149 -29.64 -11.48 -8.69
N ASP A 150 -28.65 -10.58 -8.72
CA ASP A 150 -27.29 -10.91 -8.28
C ASP A 150 -27.23 -11.14 -6.77
N ASP A 151 -26.44 -12.13 -6.35
CA ASP A 151 -26.08 -12.34 -4.95
C ASP A 151 -25.01 -11.33 -4.50
N ILE A 152 -25.05 -10.96 -3.23
CA ILE A 152 -24.04 -10.09 -2.60
C ILE A 152 -23.07 -10.96 -1.80
N TRP A 153 -21.79 -10.93 -2.20
CA TRP A 153 -20.72 -11.66 -1.55
C TRP A 153 -19.72 -10.72 -0.88
N ILE A 154 -19.11 -11.18 0.20
CA ILE A 154 -18.03 -10.49 0.93
C ILE A 154 -16.89 -11.49 1.12
N SER A 155 -15.66 -11.04 0.93
CA SER A 155 -14.47 -11.83 1.24
C SER A 155 -14.01 -11.59 2.69
N GLY A 156 -13.50 -12.64 3.33
CA GLY A 156 -12.97 -12.55 4.69
C GLY A 156 -14.00 -12.14 5.75
N THR A 157 -13.58 -11.29 6.67
CA THR A 157 -14.34 -10.82 7.84
C THR A 157 -14.48 -9.30 7.82
N LEU A 158 -15.62 -8.80 8.32
CA LEU A 158 -15.89 -7.37 8.47
C LEU A 158 -15.82 -6.94 9.94
N GLY A 159 -15.30 -5.74 10.17
CA GLY A 159 -15.31 -5.09 11.50
C GLY A 159 -14.00 -5.15 12.27
N ASP A 160 -13.09 -6.07 11.94
CA ASP A 160 -11.84 -6.29 12.70
C ASP A 160 -11.00 -5.02 12.87
N ALA A 161 -10.78 -4.27 11.79
CA ALA A 161 -10.01 -3.02 11.85
C ALA A 161 -10.71 -1.96 12.71
N ARG A 162 -12.04 -1.84 12.63
CA ARG A 162 -12.82 -0.88 13.44
C ARG A 162 -12.81 -1.25 14.91
N LEU A 163 -12.91 -2.55 15.22
CA LEU A 163 -12.82 -3.05 16.59
C LEU A 163 -11.43 -2.78 17.17
N ALA A 164 -10.37 -3.04 16.39
CA ALA A 164 -9.02 -2.72 16.82
C ALA A 164 -8.81 -1.22 17.04
N LEU A 165 -9.43 -0.37 16.20
CA LEU A 165 -9.39 1.08 16.38
C LEU A 165 -10.10 1.49 17.67
N ALA A 166 -11.27 0.91 17.93
CA ALA A 166 -12.05 1.12 19.16
C ALA A 166 -11.19 0.83 20.40
N ALA A 167 -10.44 -0.27 20.35
CA ALA A 167 -9.53 -0.68 21.41
C ALA A 167 -8.41 0.34 21.66
N CYS A 168 -7.75 0.78 20.59
CA CYS A 168 -6.69 1.79 20.65
C CYS A 168 -7.21 3.12 21.21
N LEU A 169 -8.44 3.49 20.84
CA LEU A 169 -9.12 4.69 21.33
C LEU A 169 -9.78 4.52 22.71
N ARG A 170 -9.74 3.31 23.29
CA ARG A 170 -10.37 2.95 24.56
C ARG A 170 -11.87 3.25 24.60
N GLU A 171 -12.56 2.98 23.51
CA GLU A 171 -14.02 3.08 23.45
C GLU A 171 -14.69 2.02 24.35
N PRO A 172 -15.82 2.34 24.99
CA PRO A 172 -16.54 1.39 25.85
C PRO A 172 -16.96 0.12 25.10
N GLY A 173 -16.76 -1.06 25.71
CA GLY A 173 -17.16 -2.36 25.14
C GLY A 173 -16.12 -3.03 24.23
N ALA A 174 -15.16 -2.28 23.69
CA ALA A 174 -14.16 -2.83 22.76
C ALA A 174 -13.27 -3.91 23.39
N GLY A 175 -12.86 -3.73 24.66
CA GLY A 175 -11.98 -4.68 25.35
C GLY A 175 -12.61 -6.05 25.63
N GLU A 176 -13.93 -6.11 25.81
CA GLU A 176 -14.66 -7.36 26.06
C GLU A 176 -14.87 -8.17 24.77
N GLU A 177 -15.06 -7.47 23.65
CA GLU A 177 -15.25 -8.08 22.34
C GLU A 177 -13.92 -8.60 21.76
N LEU A 178 -12.82 -7.89 22.04
CA LEU A 178 -11.45 -8.33 21.75
C LEU A 178 -11.04 -9.60 22.50
N ALA A 179 -11.45 -9.75 23.76
CA ALA A 179 -11.13 -10.92 24.57
C ALA A 179 -11.81 -12.21 24.06
N ARG A 180 -12.78 -12.09 23.13
CA ARG A 180 -13.52 -13.20 22.52
C ARG A 180 -13.00 -13.60 21.13
N GLY A 181 -12.14 -12.80 20.50
CA GLY A 181 -11.61 -13.04 19.15
C GLY A 181 -10.15 -13.50 19.16
N GLU A 182 -9.83 -14.57 18.43
CA GLU A 182 -8.50 -15.21 18.46
C GLU A 182 -7.39 -14.46 17.70
N ASP A 183 -7.68 -13.40 16.92
CA ASP A 183 -6.71 -12.86 15.95
C ASP A 183 -6.55 -11.31 15.94
N PHE A 184 -6.34 -10.73 17.13
CA PHE A 184 -6.16 -9.28 17.28
C PHE A 184 -4.86 -8.74 16.65
N ALA A 185 -3.77 -9.51 16.71
CA ALA A 185 -2.48 -9.07 16.21
C ALA A 185 -2.50 -8.82 14.69
N ALA A 186 -3.27 -9.61 13.93
CA ALA A 186 -3.50 -9.45 12.51
C ALA A 186 -4.44 -8.26 12.20
N ALA A 187 -5.49 -8.06 13.01
CA ALA A 187 -6.43 -6.94 12.84
C ALA A 187 -5.78 -5.57 13.07
N ALA A 188 -4.95 -5.44 14.11
CA ALA A 188 -4.19 -4.24 14.41
C ALA A 188 -3.10 -3.94 13.37
N ALA A 189 -2.69 -4.92 12.55
CA ALA A 189 -1.75 -4.72 11.45
C ALA A 189 -2.39 -4.05 10.22
N ARG A 190 -3.72 -3.92 10.20
CA ARG A 190 -4.50 -3.21 9.16
C ARG A 190 -4.82 -1.75 9.53
N LEU A 191 -4.50 -1.33 10.76
CA LEU A 191 -4.53 0.06 11.24
C LEU A 191 -3.20 0.75 11.01
#